data_AF-T1CZT6-F1
#
_entry.id   AF-T1CZT6-F1
#
_cell.length_a   1.000
_cell.length_b   1.000
_cell.length_c   1.000
_cell.angle_alpha   90.00
_cell.angle_beta   90.00
_cell.angle_gamma   90.00
#
_symmetry.space_group_name_H-M   'P 1'
#
loop_
_entity.id
_entity.type
_entity.pdbx_description
1 polymer ?
#
loop_
_entity_poly.entity_id
_entity_poly.type
_entity_poly.pdbx_seq_one_letter_code
_entity_poly.pdbx_strand_id
1 'polypeptide(L)'
;MDDDPESIYGMYKMREEVEQAFDAMKNELENDKAYLHTTDGIRGYFFLSFISLYIYFRILETLKAKDMSPKISVKEAILELSKIYAMVHGARTSLTEIPEKSQNMADLFELKLSPKILRN
;
A
#
# COMPACT_ATOMS: atom_id res chain seq x y z
N MET A 1 23.92 7.86 -22.62
CA MET A 1 23.80 7.30 -21.27
C MET A 1 23.36 5.88 -21.49
N ASP A 2 24.29 4.93 -21.37
CA ASP A 2 23.96 3.51 -21.40
C ASP A 2 23.55 3.15 -19.98
N ASP A 3 22.24 3.10 -19.73
CA ASP A 3 21.72 2.64 -18.44
C ASP A 3 22.15 1.18 -18.23
N ASP A 4 22.52 0.83 -17.01
CA ASP A 4 22.94 -0.52 -16.63
C ASP A 4 21.84 -1.55 -17.01
N PRO A 5 22.17 -2.71 -17.61
CA PRO A 5 21.19 -3.70 -18.04
C PRO A 5 20.20 -4.14 -16.95
N GLU A 6 20.63 -4.16 -15.69
CA GLU A 6 19.77 -4.50 -14.55
C GLU A 6 18.74 -3.40 -14.30
N SER A 7 19.14 -2.12 -14.41
CA SER A 7 18.23 -0.97 -14.32
C SER A 7 17.18 -1.00 -15.43
N ILE A 8 17.60 -1.24 -16.68
CA ILE A 8 16.70 -1.34 -17.83
C ILE A 8 15.70 -2.49 -17.60
N TYR A 9 16.18 -3.66 -17.19
CA TYR A 9 15.32 -4.80 -16.85
C TYR A 9 14.32 -4.45 -15.73
N GLY A 10 14.78 -3.78 -14.67
CA GLY A 10 13.94 -3.33 -13.55
C GLY A 10 12.81 -2.40 -13.99
N MET A 11 13.07 -1.47 -14.92
CA MET A 11 12.06 -0.58 -15.50
C MET A 11 11.02 -1.35 -16.31
N TYR A 12 11.44 -2.28 -17.17
CA TYR A 12 10.52 -3.12 -17.94
C TYR A 12 9.65 -4.00 -17.05
N LYS A 13 10.24 -4.59 -16.00
CA LYS A 13 9.51 -5.39 -15.03
C LYS A 13 8.47 -4.56 -14.26
N MET A 14 8.82 -3.35 -13.85
CA MET A 14 7.88 -2.45 -13.18
C MET A 14 6.71 -2.09 -14.11
N ARG A 15 6.99 -1.84 -15.39
CA ARG A 15 5.94 -1.60 -16.39
C ARG A 15 5.02 -2.82 -16.54
N GLU A 16 5.58 -4.02 -16.62
CA GLU A 16 4.79 -5.26 -16.69
C GLU A 16 3.89 -5.43 -15.46
N GLU A 17 4.41 -5.18 -14.25
CA GLU A 17 3.63 -5.21 -13.01
C GLU A 17 2.45 -4.21 -13.03
N VAL A 18 2.65 -3.03 -13.62
CA VAL A 18 1.59 -2.03 -13.82
C VAL A 18 0.54 -2.55 -14.80
N GLU A 19 0.95 -3.08 -15.95
CA GLU A 19 0.04 -3.62 -16.99
C GLU A 19 -0.83 -4.75 -16.43
N GLN A 20 -0.24 -5.68 -15.68
CA GLN A 20 -0.97 -6.77 -15.02
C GLN A 20 -2.01 -6.25 -14.01
N ALA A 21 -1.69 -5.19 -13.26
CA ALA A 21 -2.62 -4.58 -12.32
C ALA A 21 -3.80 -3.88 -13.02
N PHE A 22 -3.55 -3.21 -14.15
CA PHE A 22 -4.60 -2.61 -14.97
C PHE A 22 -5.51 -3.68 -15.58
N ASP A 23 -4.96 -4.80 -16.04
CA ASP A 23 -5.74 -5.93 -16.57
C ASP A 23 -6.61 -6.57 -15.48
N ALA A 24 -6.06 -6.79 -14.28
CA ALA A 24 -6.84 -7.30 -13.13
C ALA A 24 -8.00 -6.36 -12.77
N MET A 25 -7.74 -5.05 -12.70
CA MET A 25 -8.77 -4.03 -12.44
C MET A 25 -9.86 -4.02 -13.52
N LYS A 26 -9.50 -4.15 -14.80
CA LYS A 26 -10.46 -4.21 -15.90
C LYS A 26 -11.34 -5.46 -15.77
N ASN A 27 -10.75 -6.61 -15.45
CA ASN A 27 -11.50 -7.86 -15.25
C ASN A 27 -12.48 -7.77 -14.06
N GLU A 28 -12.08 -7.15 -12.94
CA GLU A 28 -12.99 -6.91 -11.82
C GLU A 28 -14.15 -5.97 -12.22
N LEU A 29 -13.84 -4.86 -12.89
CA LEU A 29 -14.86 -3.93 -13.38
C LEU A 29 -15.81 -4.60 -14.38
N GLU A 30 -15.31 -5.52 -15.19
CA GLU A 30 -16.15 -6.30 -16.10
C GLU A 30 -17.10 -7.26 -15.38
N ASN A 31 -16.66 -7.84 -14.26
CA ASN A 31 -17.49 -8.70 -13.41
C ASN A 31 -18.51 -7.90 -12.58
N ASP A 32 -18.15 -6.70 -12.11
CA ASP A 32 -19.00 -5.84 -11.27
C ASP A 32 -19.85 -4.81 -12.04
N LYS A 33 -20.00 -5.00 -13.36
CA LYS A 33 -20.84 -4.13 -14.23
C LYS A 33 -22.26 -3.94 -13.71
N ALA A 34 -22.79 -4.90 -12.94
CA ALA A 34 -24.11 -4.85 -12.32
C ALA A 34 -24.20 -3.94 -11.08
N TYR A 35 -23.08 -3.46 -10.53
CA TYR A 35 -23.06 -2.51 -9.41
C TYR A 35 -22.62 -1.11 -9.86
N LEU A 36 -21.83 -1.02 -10.93
CA LEU A 36 -21.30 0.23 -11.50
C LEU A 36 -22.18 0.75 -12.66
N HIS A 37 -23.45 0.98 -12.37
CA HIS A 37 -24.44 1.40 -13.37
C HIS A 37 -24.38 2.88 -13.77
N THR A 38 -23.67 3.71 -13.02
CA THR A 38 -23.56 5.16 -13.29
C THR A 38 -22.14 5.53 -13.68
N THR A 39 -22.01 6.55 -14.54
CA THR A 39 -20.71 7.12 -14.91
C THR A 39 -19.93 7.58 -13.68
N ASP A 40 -20.62 8.11 -12.66
CA ASP A 40 -19.99 8.50 -11.39
C ASP A 40 -19.46 7.31 -10.59
N GLY A 41 -20.20 6.20 -10.52
CA GLY A 41 -19.72 4.97 -9.89
C GLY A 41 -18.44 4.45 -10.56
N ILE A 42 -18.44 4.41 -11.89
CA ILE A 42 -17.26 4.00 -12.68
C ILE A 42 -16.08 4.93 -12.43
N ARG A 43 -16.29 6.25 -12.46
CA ARG A 43 -15.24 7.25 -12.15
C ARG A 43 -14.66 7.07 -10.75
N GLY A 44 -15.53 6.86 -9.76
CA GLY A 44 -15.13 6.62 -8.36
C GLY A 44 -14.31 5.34 -8.21
N TYR A 45 -14.72 4.25 -8.87
CA TYR A 45 -13.98 2.99 -8.87
C TYR A 45 -12.57 3.19 -9.44
N PHE A 46 -12.44 3.75 -10.65
CA PHE A 46 -11.12 4.01 -11.24
C PHE A 46 -10.25 4.91 -10.37
N PHE A 47 -10.83 5.92 -9.73
CA PHE A 47 -10.11 6.80 -8.82
C PHE A 47 -9.55 6.05 -7.60
N LEU A 48 -10.36 5.23 -6.94
CA LEU A 48 -9.93 4.43 -5.80
C LEU A 48 -8.91 3.35 -6.19
N SER A 49 -9.11 2.70 -7.34
CA SER A 49 -8.15 1.73 -7.88
C SER A 49 -6.80 2.37 -8.19
N PHE A 50 -6.79 3.57 -8.76
CA PHE A 50 -5.55 4.30 -9.02
C PHE A 50 -4.81 4.68 -7.73
N ILE A 51 -5.54 5.17 -6.71
CA ILE A 51 -4.95 5.45 -5.39
C ILE A 51 -4.37 4.17 -4.76
N SER A 52 -5.11 3.07 -4.86
CA SER A 52 -4.69 1.77 -4.30
C SER A 52 -3.41 1.27 -4.98
N LEU A 53 -3.35 1.36 -6.31
CA LEU A 53 -2.18 1.00 -7.10
C LEU A 53 -0.97 1.90 -6.80
N TYR A 54 -1.20 3.20 -6.67
CA TYR A 54 -0.17 4.15 -6.27
C TYR A 54 0.43 3.79 -4.90
N ILE A 55 -0.41 3.54 -3.90
CA ILE A 55 0.04 3.13 -2.57
C ILE A 55 0.82 1.80 -2.66
N TYR A 56 0.33 0.82 -3.41
CA TYR A 56 1.01 -0.46 -3.62
C TYR A 56 2.43 -0.28 -4.17
N PHE A 57 2.59 0.49 -5.24
CA PHE A 57 3.90 0.72 -5.84
C PHE A 57 4.82 1.55 -4.95
N ARG A 58 4.29 2.53 -4.22
CA ARG A 58 5.08 3.28 -3.22
C ARG A 58 5.62 2.38 -2.12
N ILE A 59 4.83 1.41 -1.67
CA ILE A 59 5.29 0.39 -0.73
C ILE A 59 6.38 -0.47 -1.37
N LEU A 60 6.16 -0.97 -2.58
CA LEU A 60 7.12 -1.81 -3.30
C LEU A 60 8.46 -1.09 -3.54
N GLU A 61 8.42 0.17 -3.99
CA GLU A 61 9.60 1.02 -4.19
C GLU A 61 10.36 1.21 -2.88
N THR A 62 9.67 1.47 -1.77
CA THR A 62 10.30 1.63 -0.46
C THR A 62 10.98 0.33 -0.01
N LEU A 63 10.34 -0.81 -0.23
CA LEU A 63 10.91 -2.13 0.07
C LEU A 63 12.14 -2.43 -0.81
N LYS A 64 12.10 -2.08 -2.11
CA LYS A 64 13.25 -2.20 -3.03
C LYS A 64 14.40 -1.30 -2.59
N ALA A 65 14.12 -0.03 -2.27
CA ALA A 65 15.13 0.95 -1.85
C ALA A 65 15.83 0.60 -0.52
N LYS A 66 15.21 -0.25 0.31
CA LYS A 66 15.77 -0.73 1.58
C LYS A 66 16.24 -2.20 1.53
N ASP A 67 16.34 -2.80 0.33
CA ASP A 67 16.72 -4.21 0.11
C ASP A 67 15.83 -5.23 0.86
N MET A 68 14.58 -4.87 1.13
CA MET A 68 13.60 -5.69 1.85
C MET A 68 12.63 -6.43 0.94
N SER A 69 12.56 -6.09 -0.36
CA SER A 69 11.65 -6.74 -1.32
C SER A 69 11.80 -8.27 -1.44
N PRO A 70 12.97 -8.91 -1.21
CA PRO A 70 13.06 -10.37 -1.20
C PRO A 70 12.48 -11.02 0.07
N LYS A 71 12.33 -10.25 1.16
CA LYS A 71 11.95 -10.75 2.49
C LYS A 71 10.51 -10.42 2.86
N ILE A 72 10.02 -9.27 2.38
CA ILE A 72 8.72 -8.72 2.76
C ILE A 72 7.95 -8.45 1.48
N SER A 73 6.76 -9.05 1.37
CA SER A 73 5.83 -8.73 0.31
C SER A 73 5.03 -7.46 0.63
N VAL A 74 4.53 -6.75 -0.39
CA VAL A 74 3.64 -5.59 -0.19
C VAL A 74 2.41 -5.97 0.65
N LYS A 75 1.84 -7.16 0.40
CA LYS A 75 0.70 -7.69 1.16
C LYS A 75 1.05 -7.85 2.65
N GLU A 76 2.23 -8.37 2.96
CA GLU A 76 2.69 -8.52 4.34
C GLU A 76 2.91 -7.15 5.01
N ALA A 77 3.51 -6.20 4.31
CA ALA A 77 3.67 -4.83 4.82
C ALA A 77 2.31 -4.20 5.18
N ILE A 78 1.32 -4.29 4.27
CA ILE A 78 -0.05 -3.80 4.52
C ILE A 78 -0.69 -4.51 5.72
N LEU A 79 -0.53 -5.83 5.82
CA LEU A 79 -1.10 -6.62 6.91
C LEU A 79 -0.49 -6.27 8.27
N GLU A 80 0.82 -6.00 8.33
CA GLU A 80 1.46 -5.60 9.59
C GLU A 80 1.08 -4.18 10.00
N LEU A 81 0.95 -3.27 9.03
CA LEU A 81 0.53 -1.88 9.27
C LEU A 81 -0.95 -1.77 9.64
N SER A 82 -1.84 -2.64 9.13
CA SER A 82 -3.27 -2.62 9.45
C SER A 82 -3.58 -2.93 10.93
N LYS A 83 -2.62 -3.51 11.65
CA LYS A 83 -2.72 -3.76 13.10
C LYS A 83 -2.57 -2.47 13.92
N ILE A 84 -2.10 -1.38 13.32
CA ILE A 84 -1.91 -0.08 13.98
C ILE A 84 -3.16 0.76 13.75
N TYR A 85 -3.96 0.98 14.79
CA TYR A 85 -5.11 1.88 14.71
C TYR A 85 -5.31 2.66 16.01
N ALA A 86 -6.04 3.76 15.91
CA ALA A 86 -6.45 4.54 17.07
C ALA A 86 -7.78 4.01 17.61
N MET A 87 -7.83 3.79 18.92
CA MET A 87 -9.07 3.58 19.66
C MET A 87 -9.53 4.89 20.30
N VAL A 88 -10.81 5.20 20.14
CA VAL A 88 -11.46 6.37 20.76
C VAL A 88 -12.28 5.90 21.96
N HIS A 89 -11.93 6.39 23.14
CA HIS A 89 -12.62 6.13 24.41
C HIS A 89 -13.16 7.45 24.96
N GLY A 90 -14.42 7.77 24.66
CA GLY A 90 -15.03 9.04 25.05
C GLY A 90 -14.28 10.23 24.45
N ALA A 91 -13.71 11.10 25.30
CA ALA A 91 -12.92 12.26 24.87
C ALA A 91 -11.42 11.96 24.64
N ARG A 92 -10.98 10.70 24.79
CA ARG A 92 -9.57 10.31 24.63
C ARG A 92 -9.36 9.47 23.38
N THR A 93 -8.34 9.80 22.60
CA THR A 93 -7.85 8.99 21.49
C THR A 93 -6.52 8.36 21.90
N SER A 94 -6.44 7.04 21.83
CA SER A 94 -5.28 6.23 22.18
C SER A 94 -4.87 5.36 21.00
N LEU A 95 -3.59 5.21 20.71
CA LEU A 95 -3.14 4.12 19.85
C LEU A 95 -3.33 2.78 20.57
N THR A 96 -3.65 1.72 19.83
CA THR A 96 -3.63 0.35 20.37
C THR A 96 -2.22 -0.06 20.81
N GLU A 97 -2.12 -1.17 21.53
CA GLU A 97 -0.83 -1.86 21.64
C GLU A 97 -0.31 -2.17 20.23
N ILE A 98 0.95 -1.82 19.98
CA ILE A 98 1.60 -2.01 18.68
C ILE A 98 2.57 -3.18 18.84
N PRO A 99 2.32 -4.35 18.20
CA PRO A 99 3.26 -5.45 18.20
C PRO A 99 4.62 -5.01 17.63
N GLU A 100 5.70 -5.62 18.10
CA GLU A 100 7.07 -5.29 17.67
C GLU A 100 7.22 -5.34 16.14
N LYS A 101 6.65 -6.37 15.49
CA LYS A 101 6.68 -6.51 14.04
C LYS A 101 5.98 -5.35 13.30
N SER A 102 4.87 -4.86 13.84
CA SER A 102 4.15 -3.70 13.30
C SER A 102 4.94 -2.40 13.51
N GLN A 103 5.59 -2.24 14.67
CA GLN A 103 6.46 -1.09 14.92
C GLN A 103 7.66 -1.08 13.97
N ASN A 104 8.34 -2.22 13.81
CA ASN A 104 9.45 -2.37 12.87
C ASN A 104 9.02 -2.07 11.44
N MET A 105 7.81 -2.47 11.06
CA MET A 105 7.25 -2.13 9.75
C MET A 105 7.00 -0.63 9.62
N ALA A 106 6.41 0.01 10.63
CA ALA A 106 6.19 1.46 10.62
C ALA A 106 7.51 2.25 10.53
N ASP A 107 8.55 1.81 11.23
CA ASP A 107 9.88 2.40 11.20
C ASP A 107 10.55 2.21 9.82
N LEU A 108 10.35 1.04 9.18
CA LEU A 108 10.81 0.78 7.81
C LEU A 108 10.23 1.80 6.82
N PHE A 109 8.96 2.19 6.98
CA PHE A 109 8.29 3.22 6.17
C PHE A 109 8.42 4.64 6.73
N GLU A 110 9.23 4.84 7.78
CA GLU A 110 9.46 6.15 8.42
C GLU A 110 8.17 6.85 8.88
N LEU A 111 7.17 6.06 9.28
CA LEU A 111 5.87 6.56 9.70
C LEU A 111 5.96 7.16 11.10
N LYS A 112 5.60 8.44 11.21
CA LYS A 112 5.53 9.14 12.51
C LYS A 112 4.25 8.76 13.25
N LEU A 113 4.31 7.66 14.00
CA LEU A 113 3.21 7.23 14.87
C LEU A 113 3.10 8.19 16.08
N SER A 114 2.07 9.04 16.10
CA SER A 114 1.83 10.04 17.15
C SER A 114 0.41 9.89 17.75
N PRO A 115 0.18 10.08 19.06
CA PRO A 115 1.09 9.93 20.18
C PRO A 115 0.96 8.55 20.86
N LYS A 116 2.11 7.97 21.24
CA LYS A 116 2.17 7.03 22.38
C LYS A 116 1.56 7.75 23.57
N ILE A 117 0.51 7.23 24.19
CA ILE A 117 -0.01 7.85 25.41
C ILE A 117 1.10 7.83 26.46
N LEU A 118 1.66 9.02 26.71
CA LEU A 118 2.37 9.36 27.93
C LEU A 118 1.30 9.77 28.94
N ARG A 119 1.00 8.92 29.91
CA ARG A 119 0.72 9.40 31.27
C ARG A 119 0.68 8.27 32.31
N ASN A 120 1.63 8.42 33.23
CA ASN A 120 1.71 8.02 34.64
C ASN A 120 1.51 6.54 34.98
#